data_AF-A0A8J3J3B3-F1
#
_entry.id   AF-A0A8J3J3B3-F1
#
_cell.length_a   1.000
_cell.length_b   1.000
_cell.length_c   1.000
_cell.angle_alpha   90.00
_cell.angle_beta   90.00
_cell.angle_gamma   90.00
#
_symmetry.space_group_name_H-M   'P 1'
#
loop_
_entity.id
_entity.type
_entity.pdbx_description
1 polymer ?
#
loop_
_entity_poly.entity_id
_entity_poly.type
_entity_poly.pdbx_seq_one_letter_code
_entity_poly.pdbx_strand_id
1 'polypeptide(L)' 'MTWGKKIWGRKRHLLVDTQGHVLAVKVTGAHRSDQEGARALLSPLADSFPRMALV' A
#
# COMPACT_ATOMS: atom_id res chain seq x y z
N MET A 1 11.45 24.94 -8.10
CA MET A 1 10.21 24.46 -8.76
C MET A 1 9.56 23.40 -7.89
N THR A 2 8.76 23.81 -6.90
CA THR A 2 8.09 22.87 -5.98
C THR A 2 6.79 22.42 -6.62
N TRP A 3 6.75 21.17 -7.07
CA TRP A 3 5.61 20.48 -7.70
C TRP A 3 4.39 20.27 -6.78
N GLY A 4 4.10 21.20 -5.86
CA GLY A 4 2.94 21.14 -4.94
C GLY A 4 2.94 19.97 -3.95
N LYS A 5 4.02 19.16 -3.90
CA LYS A 5 4.08 17.95 -3.09
C LYS A 5 4.67 18.24 -1.71
N LYS A 6 3.86 18.02 -0.66
CA LYS A 6 4.27 18.25 0.74
C LYS A 6 5.39 17.30 1.21
N ILE A 7 5.42 16.07 0.68
CA ILE A 7 6.41 15.06 1.04
C ILE A 7 6.87 14.31 -0.22
N TRP A 8 8.19 14.15 -0.36
CA TRP A 8 8.82 13.46 -1.49
C TRP A 8 9.50 12.15 -1.07
N GLY A 9 9.84 11.32 -2.06
CA GLY A 9 10.60 10.07 -1.86
C GLY A 9 9.83 8.92 -1.21
N ARG A 10 8.53 9.07 -0.95
CA ARG A 10 7.69 8.07 -0.26
C ARG A 10 6.41 7.76 -1.04
N LYS A 11 6.01 6.49 -1.05
CA LYS A 11 4.71 5.99 -1.50
C LYS A 11 3.94 5.40 -0.32
N ARG A 12 2.62 5.54 -0.33
CA ARG A 12 1.73 5.02 0.71
C ARG A 12 0.75 4.06 0.04
N HIS A 13 0.76 2.81 0.49
CA HIS A 13 -0.14 1.76 0.05
C HIS A 13 -1.19 1.58 1.15
N LEU A 14 -2.45 1.70 0.78
CA LEU A 14 -3.59 1.57 1.69
C LEU A 14 -4.45 0.41 1.22
N LEU A 15 -4.78 -0.49 2.15
CA LEU A 15 -5.81 -1.49 1.95
C LEU A 15 -7.07 -1.00 2.67
N VAL A 16 -8.19 -0.95 1.94
CA VAL A 16 -9.49 -0.56 2.46
C VAL A 16 -10.53 -1.63 2.15
N ASP A 17 -11.56 -1.73 2.98
CA ASP A 17 -12.75 -2.52 2.67
C ASP A 17 -13.73 -1.73 1.77
N THR A 18 -14.86 -2.34 1.39
CA THR A 18 -15.88 -1.73 0.52
C THR A 18 -16.55 -0.51 1.14
N GLN A 19 -16.58 -0.39 2.47
CA GLN A 19 -17.08 0.79 3.18
C GLN A 19 -16.00 1.86 3.42
N GLY A 20 -14.75 1.59 3.01
CA GLY A 20 -13.64 2.52 3.15
C GLY A 20 -12.91 2.47 4.50
N HIS A 21 -13.14 1.45 5.34
CA HIS A 21 -12.36 1.26 6.55
C HIS A 21 -10.95 0.82 6.19
N VAL A 22 -9.95 1.41 6.87
CA VAL A 22 -8.54 1.08 6.65
C VAL A 22 -8.21 -0.24 7.35
N LEU A 23 -7.80 -1.23 6.56
CA LEU A 23 -7.42 -2.56 7.03
C LEU A 23 -5.91 -2.68 7.24
N ALA A 24 -5.12 -2.03 6.39
CA ALA A 24 -3.67 -2.00 6.51
C ALA A 24 -3.05 -0.81 5.78
N VAL A 25 -1.87 -0.40 6.25
CA VAL A 25 -1.08 0.68 5.65
C VAL A 25 0.37 0.25 5.54
N LYS A 26 0.98 0.48 4.37
CA LYS A 26 2.42 0.28 4.16
C LYS A 26 3.03 1.49 3.48
N VAL A 27 4.06 2.07 4.10
CA VAL A 27 4.85 3.13 3.47
C VAL A 27 6.11 2.51 2.89
N THR A 28 6.42 2.86 1.64
CA THR A 28 7.63 2.39 0.94
C THR A 28 8.35 3.58 0.32
N GLY A 29 9.61 3.38 -0.05
CA GLY A 29 10.35 4.37 -0.83
C GLY A 29 9.74 4.55 -2.22
N ALA A 30 9.84 5.75 -2.79
CA ALA A 30 9.31 6.06 -4.12
C ALA A 30 9.95 5.23 -5.26
N HIS A 31 11.11 4.63 -5.00
CA HIS A 31 11.80 3.72 -5.91
C HIS A 31 11.10 2.35 -6.04
N ARG A 32 10.25 1.95 -5.08
CA ARG A 32 9.49 0.69 -5.17
C ARG A 32 8.30 0.86 -6.11
N SER A 33 8.05 -0.17 -6.92
CA SER A 33 6.85 -0.23 -7.75
C SER A 33 5.60 -0.39 -6.88
N ASP A 34 4.44 -0.11 -7.45
CA ASP A 34 3.16 -0.33 -6.75
C ASP A 34 2.92 -1.82 -6.49
N GLN A 35 3.36 -2.70 -7.40
CA GLN A 35 3.27 -4.14 -7.21
C GLN A 35 4.11 -4.64 -6.03
N GLU A 36 5.36 -4.15 -5.90
CA GLU A 36 6.22 -4.42 -4.74
C GLU A 36 5.59 -3.92 -3.44
N GLY A 37 5.01 -2.73 -3.49
CA GLY A 37 4.27 -2.13 -2.39
C GLY A 37 3.06 -2.94 -1.95
N ALA A 38 2.27 -3.43 -2.91
CA ALA A 38 1.10 -4.24 -2.67
C ALA A 38 1.47 -5.62 -2.10
N ARG A 39 2.53 -6.28 -2.62
CA ARG A 39 3.07 -7.51 -2.01
C ARG A 39 3.47 -7.28 -0.55
N ALA A 40 4.19 -6.19 -0.28
CA ALA A 40 4.62 -5.84 1.07
C ALA A 40 3.46 -5.46 2.01
N LEU A 41 2.34 -4.99 1.46
CA LEU A 41 1.10 -4.70 2.18
C LEU A 41 0.30 -5.96 2.50
N LEU A 42 0.21 -6.90 1.54
CA LEU A 42 -0.63 -8.11 1.63
C LEU A 42 0.04 -9.28 2.35
N SER A 43 1.37 -9.40 2.31
CA SER A 43 2.11 -10.50 2.96
C SER A 43 1.74 -10.75 4.43
N PRO A 44 1.64 -9.74 5.32
CA PRO A 44 1.26 -9.98 6.72
C PRO A 44 -0.23 -10.29 6.92
N LEU A 45 -1.05 -10.19 5.87
CA LEU A 45 -2.50 -10.37 5.92
C LEU A 45 -2.96 -11.72 5.36
N ALA A 46 -2.04 -12.52 4.81
CA ALA A 46 -2.36 -13.76 4.12
C ALA A 46 -3.18 -14.73 4.99
N ASP A 47 -2.87 -14.85 6.28
CA ASP A 47 -3.60 -15.72 7.21
C ASP A 47 -4.99 -15.17 7.58
N SER A 48 -5.12 -13.83 7.66
CA SER A 48 -6.40 -13.19 8.04
C SER A 48 -7.37 -13.07 6.85
N PHE A 49 -6.84 -12.94 5.64
CA PHE A 49 -7.61 -12.75 4.41
C PHE A 49 -7.14 -13.72 3.31
N PRO A 50 -7.38 -15.04 3.47
CA PRO A 50 -6.80 -16.07 2.61
C PRO A 50 -7.29 -16.02 1.15
N ARG A 51 -8.39 -15.32 0.89
CA ARG A 51 -8.93 -15.13 -0.47
C ARG A 51 -8.38 -13.88 -1.16
N MET A 52 -7.64 -13.04 -0.45
CA MET A 52 -7.09 -11.81 -1.00
C MET A 52 -5.76 -12.11 -1.70
N ALA A 53 -5.69 -11.79 -2.98
CA ALA A 53 -4.50 -12.01 -3.80
C ALA A 53 -4.19 -10.78 -4.65
N LEU A 54 -2.91 -10.63 -4.99
CA LEU A 54 -2.47 -9.64 -5.96
C LEU A 54 -2.74 -10.18 -7.37
N VAL A 55 -3.41 -9.38 -8.20
CA VAL A 55 -3.68 -9.68 -9.62
C VAL A 55 -2.66 -9.02 -10.54
#